data_AF-A0A961BSW2-F1
#
_entry.id   AF-A0A961BSW2-F1
#
_cell.length_a   1.000
_cell.length_b   1.000
_cell.length_c   1.000
_cell.angle_alpha   90.00
_cell.angle_beta   90.00
_cell.angle_gamma   90.00
#
_symmetry.space_group_name_H-M   'P 1'
#
loop_
_entity.id
_entity.type
_entity.pdbx_description
1 polymer ?
#
loop_
_entity_poly.entity_id
_entity_poly.type
_entity_poly.pdbx_seq_one_letter_code
_entity_poly.pdbx_strand_id
1 'polypeptide(L)'
;MDYVATAPADVSDGLLRYRSLLEGDSQFVRAMRAQGYQHVYAHPGAFDWLGCDPTLADVCIEPRTDSLRLSEVDRTIAEMTPLQLLTSQTLLPYTDPVYVADQARQARTDAPQLVVGHILSPHGPYRYTDSCALRETFVEAAALDADGRKAAYLQDVICTDALTLQAVRSIVLRDPDAVIVVLSDHGSNFEIEGPTQAAWTEAGIVERFGVLDAVRAPGCDLPEERGVLVNLLRRVQACLDGTEPDLLPDRAFTWWEENPLGLEELPDAAARLQHPQR
;
A
#
# COMPACT_ATOMS: atom_id res chain seq x y z
N MET A 1 14.01 -4.15 -2.46
CA MET A 1 13.09 -4.75 -1.48
C MET A 1 13.80 -5.96 -0.90
N ASP A 2 13.88 -6.08 0.43
CA ASP A 2 14.44 -7.26 1.07
C ASP A 2 13.35 -8.34 1.11
N TYR A 3 13.70 -9.60 0.86
CA TYR A 3 12.79 -10.69 1.18
C TYR A 3 12.64 -10.76 2.69
N VAL A 4 11.55 -10.21 3.21
CA VAL A 4 11.17 -10.43 4.61
C VAL A 4 10.29 -11.68 4.67
N ALA A 5 10.84 -12.77 4.13
CA ALA A 5 10.22 -14.09 4.11
C ALA A 5 10.86 -15.00 5.17
N THR A 6 11.29 -14.42 6.29
CA THR A 6 11.65 -15.20 7.48
C THR A 6 10.46 -15.14 8.42
N ALA A 7 9.89 -16.31 8.72
CA ALA A 7 8.91 -16.43 9.80
C ALA A 7 9.46 -15.73 11.05
N PRO A 8 8.71 -14.79 11.63
CA PRO A 8 9.19 -14.06 12.79
C PRO A 8 9.26 -15.00 14.01
N ALA A 9 10.08 -14.64 14.99
CA ALA A 9 10.20 -15.43 16.22
C ALA A 9 8.88 -15.45 17.01
N ASP A 10 8.14 -14.34 16.95
CA ASP A 10 6.77 -14.20 17.40
C ASP A 10 6.02 -13.13 16.58
N VAL A 11 4.70 -13.04 16.75
CA VAL A 11 3.84 -12.14 15.95
C VAL A 11 4.20 -10.68 16.16
N SER A 12 4.61 -10.30 17.37
CA SER A 12 4.93 -8.91 17.70
C SER A 12 6.21 -8.48 17.01
N ASP A 13 7.24 -9.33 17.00
CA ASP A 13 8.49 -9.11 16.27
C ASP A 13 8.25 -8.96 14.77
N GLY A 14 7.40 -9.82 14.19
CA GLY A 14 7.02 -9.73 12.78
C GLY A 14 6.31 -8.43 12.43
N LEU A 15 5.36 -8.02 13.27
CA LEU A 15 4.55 -6.81 13.06
C LEU A 15 5.40 -5.54 13.23
N LEU A 16 6.28 -5.49 14.24
CA LEU A 16 7.23 -4.40 14.43
C LEU A 16 8.20 -4.28 13.26
N ARG A 17 8.75 -5.41 12.79
CA ARG A 17 9.66 -5.41 11.63
C ARG A 17 8.94 -4.96 10.36
N TYR A 18 7.74 -5.46 10.10
CA TYR A 18 6.93 -5.06 8.94
C TYR A 18 6.61 -3.57 8.98
N ARG A 19 6.20 -3.06 10.15
CA ARG A 19 5.98 -1.64 10.39
C ARG A 19 7.22 -0.82 10.05
N SER A 20 8.39 -1.14 10.63
CA SER A 20 9.61 -0.37 10.37
C SER A 20 9.99 -0.35 8.89
N LEU A 21 9.78 -1.46 8.16
CA LEU A 21 10.05 -1.52 6.72
C LEU A 21 9.13 -0.59 5.92
N LEU A 22 7.84 -0.53 6.26
CA LEU A 22 6.89 0.38 5.65
C LEU A 22 7.19 1.85 5.98
N GLU A 23 7.61 2.13 7.21
CA GLU A 23 7.92 3.48 7.71
C GLU A 23 9.27 4.03 7.23
N GLY A 24 10.14 3.19 6.64
CA GLY A 24 11.36 3.66 5.99
C GLY A 24 12.63 2.85 6.22
N ASP A 25 12.62 1.81 7.05
CA ASP A 25 13.79 0.96 7.31
C ASP A 25 14.08 -0.06 6.19
N SER A 26 13.90 0.36 4.94
CA SER A 26 14.15 -0.48 3.76
C SER A 26 15.48 -0.15 3.09
N GLN A 27 16.07 -1.12 2.40
CA GLN A 27 17.28 -0.89 1.61
C GLN A 27 17.11 0.23 0.57
N PHE A 28 15.93 0.36 -0.02
CA PHE A 28 15.63 1.38 -1.03
C PHE A 28 15.65 2.78 -0.42
N VAL A 29 14.95 2.99 0.70
CA VAL A 29 14.96 4.30 1.40
C VAL A 29 16.36 4.65 1.86
N ARG A 30 17.13 3.71 2.41
CA ARG A 30 18.53 3.93 2.81
C ARG A 30 19.42 4.33 1.62
N ALA A 31 19.24 3.70 0.45
CA ALA A 31 19.97 4.05 -0.77
C ALA A 31 19.64 5.47 -1.24
N MET A 32 18.35 5.83 -1.28
CA MET A 32 17.91 7.17 -1.67
C MET A 32 18.42 8.24 -0.69
N ARG A 33 18.36 7.99 0.62
CA ARG A 33 18.93 8.89 1.64
C ARG A 33 20.43 9.09 1.47
N ALA A 34 21.18 8.03 1.13
CA ALA A 34 22.61 8.14 0.84
C ALA A 34 22.93 9.02 -0.38
N GLN A 35 21.97 9.19 -1.30
CA GLN A 35 22.04 10.12 -2.43
C GLN A 35 21.55 11.53 -2.10
N GLY A 36 21.22 11.81 -0.84
CA GLY A 36 20.77 13.11 -0.37
C GLY A 36 19.26 13.36 -0.51
N TYR A 37 18.47 12.32 -0.82
CA TYR A 37 17.01 12.45 -0.76
C TYR A 37 16.53 12.54 0.68
N GLN A 38 15.53 13.38 0.91
CA GLN A 38 14.76 13.38 2.14
C GLN A 38 13.58 12.43 2.03
N HIS A 39 13.36 11.62 3.06
CA HIS A 39 12.27 10.68 3.13
C HIS A 39 11.01 11.35 3.68
N VAL A 40 9.98 11.46 2.84
CA VAL A 40 8.65 11.96 3.19
C VAL A 40 7.69 10.78 3.24
N TYR A 41 7.14 10.49 4.42
CA TYR A 41 6.21 9.38 4.62
C TYR A 41 4.79 9.89 4.85
N ALA A 42 3.82 9.35 4.11
CA ALA A 42 2.40 9.63 4.27
C ALA A 42 1.67 8.43 4.86
N HIS A 43 1.13 8.64 6.06
CA HIS A 43 0.45 7.62 6.85
C HIS A 43 -0.95 7.29 6.27
N PRO A 44 -1.40 6.02 6.25
CA PRO A 44 -2.64 5.61 5.56
C PRO A 44 -3.93 6.03 6.26
N GLY A 45 -3.88 6.18 7.59
CA GLY A 45 -4.89 6.86 8.41
C GLY A 45 -5.72 5.96 9.31
N ALA A 46 -6.09 4.76 8.85
CA ALA A 46 -7.02 3.90 9.57
C ALA A 46 -6.36 2.88 10.52
N PHE A 47 -5.04 2.78 10.51
CA PHE A 47 -4.26 1.81 11.29
C PHE A 47 -3.17 2.53 12.07
N ASP A 48 -3.36 2.76 13.37
CA ASP A 48 -2.37 3.54 14.16
C ASP A 48 -1.07 2.80 14.43
N TRP A 49 -1.07 1.48 14.25
CA TRP A 49 0.16 0.71 14.31
C TRP A 49 1.05 0.99 13.07
N LEU A 50 0.52 1.58 12.00
CA LEU A 50 1.25 2.07 10.83
C LEU A 50 1.53 3.56 10.95
N GLY A 51 2.23 3.94 12.02
CA GLY A 51 2.57 5.31 12.37
C GLY A 51 3.58 5.98 11.44
N CYS A 52 3.98 7.20 11.78
CA CYS A 52 5.23 7.77 11.25
C CYS A 52 6.28 7.71 12.35
N ASP A 53 7.39 7.01 12.10
CA ASP A 53 8.55 7.03 13.00
C ASP A 53 9.48 8.20 12.62
N PRO A 54 9.65 9.21 13.50
CA PRO A 54 10.49 10.37 13.22
C PRO A 54 11.99 10.04 13.12
N THR A 55 12.39 8.81 13.46
CA THR A 55 13.76 8.31 13.25
C THR A 55 13.96 7.70 11.85
N LEU A 56 12.87 7.33 11.16
CA LEU A 56 12.89 6.71 9.83
C LEU A 56 12.45 7.67 8.71
N ALA A 57 11.53 8.59 9.01
CA ALA A 57 11.06 9.62 8.08
C ALA A 57 11.56 11.02 8.48
N ASP A 58 12.01 11.80 7.50
CA ASP A 58 12.42 13.20 7.71
C ASP A 58 11.19 14.13 7.80
N VAL A 59 10.11 13.78 7.10
CA VAL A 59 8.83 14.48 7.12
C VAL A 59 7.69 13.47 7.23
N CYS A 60 6.76 13.73 8.15
CA CYS A 60 5.53 12.98 8.30
C CYS A 60 4.35 13.75 7.73
N ILE A 61 3.63 13.16 6.79
CA ILE A 61 2.32 13.64 6.32
C ILE A 61 1.25 12.89 7.10
N GLU A 62 0.59 13.64 7.97
CA GLU A 62 -0.49 13.18 8.81
C GLU A 62 -1.79 12.98 8.00
N PRO A 63 -2.56 11.90 8.24
CA PRO A 63 -3.83 11.65 7.56
C PRO A 63 -4.84 12.76 7.87
N ARG A 64 -5.71 13.02 6.89
CA ARG A 64 -6.82 13.96 7.03
C ARG A 64 -7.76 13.48 8.12
N THR A 65 -8.22 14.41 8.94
CA THR A 65 -9.20 14.15 9.99
C THR A 65 -10.11 15.37 10.10
N ASP A 66 -11.42 15.13 9.95
CA ASP A 66 -12.44 16.17 10.09
C ASP A 66 -13.07 16.16 11.50
N SER A 67 -12.60 15.27 12.40
CA SER A 67 -13.17 15.05 13.73
C SER A 67 -12.11 14.62 14.75
N LEU A 68 -12.54 14.21 15.94
CA LEU A 68 -11.63 13.72 16.98
C LEU A 68 -10.89 12.48 16.45
N ARG A 69 -9.55 12.53 16.41
CA ARG A 69 -8.74 11.33 16.15
C ARG A 69 -8.93 10.36 17.32
N LEU A 70 -9.75 9.35 17.11
CA LEU A 70 -9.76 8.17 17.94
C LEU A 70 -8.75 7.20 17.35
N SER A 71 -7.81 6.74 18.18
CA SER A 71 -6.98 5.62 17.78
C SER A 71 -7.84 4.35 17.59
N GLU A 72 -7.34 3.33 16.91
CA GLU A 72 -7.87 1.98 16.82
C GLU A 72 -8.16 1.42 18.21
N VAL A 73 -7.29 1.69 19.19
CA VAL A 73 -7.50 1.33 20.59
C VAL A 73 -8.65 2.13 21.18
N ASP A 74 -8.69 3.45 21.00
CA ASP A 74 -9.79 4.29 21.49
C ASP A 74 -11.13 3.90 20.86
N ARG A 75 -11.12 3.53 19.57
CA ARG A 75 -12.27 3.06 18.83
C ARG A 75 -12.73 1.71 19.37
N THR A 76 -11.83 0.75 19.54
CA THR A 76 -12.14 -0.57 20.10
C THR A 76 -12.74 -0.41 21.50
N ILE A 77 -12.15 0.44 22.33
CA ILE A 77 -12.68 0.74 23.67
C ILE A 77 -14.06 1.39 23.56
N ALA A 78 -14.25 2.36 22.66
CA ALA A 78 -15.53 3.03 22.48
C ALA A 78 -16.62 2.07 21.97
N GLU A 79 -16.29 1.19 21.02
CA GLU A 79 -17.15 0.13 20.49
C GLU A 79 -17.54 -0.90 21.56
N MET A 80 -16.69 -1.12 22.57
CA MET A 80 -17.00 -1.96 23.72
C MET A 80 -17.85 -1.24 24.80
N THR A 81 -18.27 0.00 24.57
CA THR A 81 -19.06 0.80 25.51
C THR A 81 -20.30 1.39 24.84
N PRO A 82 -21.26 1.94 25.61
CA PRO A 82 -22.38 2.69 25.02
C PRO A 82 -21.96 3.92 24.17
N LEU A 83 -20.68 4.34 24.24
CA LEU A 83 -20.14 5.40 23.38
C LEU A 83 -20.02 4.97 21.90
N GLN A 84 -20.19 3.69 21.58
CA GLN A 84 -20.22 3.17 20.20
C GLN A 84 -21.17 3.95 19.28
N LEU A 85 -22.27 4.49 19.83
CA LEU A 85 -23.27 5.27 19.09
C LEU A 85 -22.75 6.64 18.63
N LEU A 86 -21.69 7.13 19.27
CA LEU A 86 -21.02 8.38 18.92
C LEU A 86 -19.83 8.13 17.98
N THR A 87 -19.23 6.94 18.01
CA THR A 87 -18.06 6.58 17.18
C THR A 87 -18.41 5.93 15.86
N SER A 88 -19.60 5.33 15.72
CA SER A 88 -20.09 4.78 14.45
C SER A 88 -20.35 5.84 13.37
N GLN A 89 -20.29 7.13 13.72
CA GLN A 89 -20.49 8.27 12.82
C GLN A 89 -19.22 9.08 12.55
N THR A 90 -18.09 8.73 13.17
CA THR A 90 -16.83 9.44 12.95
C THR A 90 -16.08 8.85 11.78
N LEU A 91 -15.70 9.69 10.81
CA LEU A 91 -14.82 9.31 9.72
C LEU A 91 -13.45 8.92 10.30
N LEU A 92 -12.98 7.73 9.94
CA LEU A 92 -11.61 7.33 10.24
C LEU A 92 -10.65 8.31 9.53
N PRO A 93 -9.51 8.64 10.15
CA PRO A 93 -8.48 9.38 9.45
C PRO A 93 -8.11 8.66 8.16
N TYR A 94 -7.88 9.41 7.10
CA TYR A 94 -7.60 8.83 5.80
C TYR A 94 -6.61 9.66 5.01
N THR A 95 -5.97 9.00 4.07
CA THR A 95 -5.05 9.61 3.11
C THR A 95 -5.44 9.15 1.72
N ASP A 96 -5.36 10.07 0.76
CA ASP A 96 -5.61 9.84 -0.66
C ASP A 96 -4.42 10.34 -1.51
N PRO A 97 -4.25 9.84 -2.74
CA PRO A 97 -3.09 10.19 -3.58
C PRO A 97 -2.94 11.70 -3.84
N VAL A 98 -4.05 12.43 -4.00
CA VAL A 98 -4.02 13.88 -4.26
C VAL A 98 -3.53 14.63 -3.03
N TYR A 99 -4.05 14.27 -1.86
CA TYR A 99 -3.61 14.83 -0.60
C TYR A 99 -2.12 14.59 -0.34
N VAL A 100 -1.61 13.37 -0.58
CA VAL A 100 -0.16 13.07 -0.43
C VAL A 100 0.66 13.98 -1.35
N ALA A 101 0.32 14.07 -2.63
CA ALA A 101 1.04 14.90 -3.58
C ALA A 101 1.04 16.39 -3.18
N ASP A 102 -0.09 16.89 -2.69
CA ASP A 102 -0.20 18.29 -2.27
C ASP A 102 0.52 18.60 -0.95
N GLN A 103 0.55 17.65 -0.01
CA GLN A 103 1.27 17.80 1.26
C GLN A 103 2.78 17.65 1.07
N ALA A 104 3.23 16.66 0.31
CA ALA A 104 4.65 16.50 -0.02
C ALA A 104 5.23 17.76 -0.68
N ARG A 105 4.44 18.38 -1.58
CA ARG A 105 4.78 19.68 -2.18
C ARG A 105 4.90 20.79 -1.15
N GLN A 106 4.01 20.83 -0.15
CA GLN A 106 4.05 21.88 0.88
C GLN A 106 5.22 21.69 1.84
N ALA A 107 5.60 20.44 2.09
CA ALA A 107 6.79 20.09 2.84
C ALA A 107 8.12 20.40 2.12
N ARG A 108 8.07 21.04 0.94
CA ARG A 108 9.22 21.42 0.10
C ARG A 108 10.46 21.75 0.92
N THR A 109 11.53 21.04 0.62
CA THR A 109 12.85 21.27 1.19
C THR A 109 13.85 21.59 0.09
N ASP A 110 15.05 22.02 0.48
CA ASP A 110 16.13 22.32 -0.47
C ASP A 110 16.75 21.03 -1.08
N ALA A 111 16.33 19.85 -0.63
CA ALA A 111 16.81 18.55 -1.06
C ALA A 111 15.76 17.81 -1.92
N PRO A 112 16.17 16.90 -2.82
CA PRO A 112 15.23 16.04 -3.53
C PRO A 112 14.44 15.18 -2.54
N GLN A 113 13.20 14.83 -2.86
CA GLN A 113 12.30 14.11 -1.96
C GLN A 113 12.01 12.69 -2.46
N LEU A 114 12.14 11.70 -1.59
CA LEU A 114 11.54 10.39 -1.75
C LEU A 114 10.21 10.41 -1.00
N VAL A 115 9.10 10.41 -1.74
CA VAL A 115 7.75 10.42 -1.16
C VAL A 115 7.17 9.02 -1.20
N VAL A 116 6.85 8.47 -0.02
CA VAL A 116 6.17 7.19 0.13
C VAL A 116 4.78 7.46 0.70
N GLY A 117 3.75 7.33 -0.13
CA GLY A 117 2.36 7.43 0.29
C GLY A 117 1.75 6.05 0.45
N HIS A 118 1.45 5.64 1.68
CA HIS A 118 0.70 4.40 1.92
C HIS A 118 -0.80 4.70 1.80
N ILE A 119 -1.44 4.22 0.73
CA ILE A 119 -2.86 4.47 0.47
C ILE A 119 -3.65 3.20 0.79
N LEU A 120 -4.63 3.32 1.68
CA LEU A 120 -5.38 2.14 2.13
C LEU A 120 -6.48 1.70 1.13
N SER A 121 -7.05 2.62 0.37
CA SER A 121 -8.05 2.26 -0.64
C SER A 121 -7.43 1.34 -1.71
N PRO A 122 -8.11 0.25 -2.12
CA PRO A 122 -9.55 -0.02 -1.94
C PRO A 122 -9.92 -0.91 -0.73
N HIS A 123 -9.04 -1.08 0.26
CA HIS A 123 -9.37 -1.83 1.49
C HIS A 123 -10.52 -1.16 2.26
N GLY A 124 -11.33 -1.99 2.93
CA GLY A 124 -12.43 -1.50 3.78
C GLY A 124 -11.94 -0.72 5.00
N PRO A 125 -12.75 0.18 5.58
CA PRO A 125 -14.11 0.51 5.15
C PRO A 125 -14.12 1.39 3.90
N TYR A 126 -15.10 1.14 3.01
CA TYR A 126 -15.21 1.77 1.70
C TYR A 126 -15.62 3.24 1.79
N ARG A 127 -14.88 4.11 1.11
CA ARG A 127 -14.83 5.55 1.42
C ARG A 127 -15.52 6.42 0.40
N TYR A 128 -15.72 5.95 -0.83
CA TYR A 128 -16.13 6.81 -1.93
C TYR A 128 -17.57 6.59 -2.38
N THR A 129 -18.22 7.69 -2.77
CA THR A 129 -19.48 7.68 -3.52
C THR A 129 -19.23 7.45 -5.01
N ASP A 130 -20.29 7.27 -5.78
CA ASP A 130 -20.25 7.13 -7.24
C ASP A 130 -19.61 8.34 -7.95
N SER A 131 -19.64 9.52 -7.32
CA SER A 131 -18.99 10.73 -7.80
C SER A 131 -17.54 10.89 -7.32
N CYS A 132 -16.97 9.86 -6.69
CA CYS A 132 -15.66 9.88 -6.03
C CYS A 132 -15.50 10.98 -4.97
N ALA A 133 -16.62 11.43 -4.40
CA ALA A 133 -16.60 12.22 -3.18
C ALA A 133 -16.47 11.26 -1.99
N LEU A 134 -15.90 11.74 -0.89
CA LEU A 134 -15.90 10.99 0.35
C LEU A 134 -17.31 10.86 0.89
N ARG A 135 -17.63 9.68 1.40
CA ARG A 135 -18.87 9.44 2.13
C ARG A 135 -18.82 10.15 3.47
N GLU A 136 -19.99 10.61 3.94
CA GLU A 136 -20.15 11.11 5.31
C GLU A 136 -19.94 10.00 6.37
N THR A 137 -20.10 8.74 5.96
CA THR A 137 -19.82 7.56 6.80
C THR A 137 -19.22 6.47 5.91
N PHE A 138 -18.10 5.90 6.32
CA PHE A 138 -17.48 4.79 5.59
C PHE A 138 -18.29 3.51 5.76
N VAL A 139 -18.28 2.66 4.74
CA VAL A 139 -19.06 1.42 4.74
C VAL A 139 -18.15 0.25 5.09
N GLU A 140 -18.40 -0.35 6.25
CA GLU A 140 -17.66 -1.53 6.71
C GLU A 140 -17.89 -2.73 5.78
N ALA A 141 -16.81 -3.38 5.37
CA ALA A 141 -16.89 -4.55 4.49
C ALA A 141 -17.68 -5.71 5.12
N ALA A 142 -17.62 -5.85 6.45
CA ALA A 142 -18.34 -6.85 7.22
C ALA A 142 -19.87 -6.61 7.27
N ALA A 143 -20.33 -5.40 6.94
CA ALA A 143 -21.75 -5.05 6.91
C ALA A 143 -22.42 -5.35 5.55
N LEU A 144 -21.65 -5.77 4.54
CA LEU A 144 -22.12 -6.05 3.19
C LEU A 144 -22.17 -7.55 2.93
N ASP A 145 -23.08 -7.96 2.07
CA ASP A 145 -23.03 -9.30 1.46
C ASP A 145 -21.92 -9.37 0.40
N ALA A 146 -21.71 -10.56 -0.19
CA ALA A 146 -20.63 -10.79 -1.12
C ALA A 146 -20.69 -9.86 -2.35
N ASP A 147 -21.87 -9.67 -2.93
CA ASP A 147 -22.08 -8.83 -4.11
C ASP A 147 -21.93 -7.34 -3.77
N GLY A 148 -22.49 -6.90 -2.64
CA GLY A 148 -22.34 -5.55 -2.14
C GLY A 148 -20.87 -5.21 -1.85
N ARG A 149 -20.11 -6.15 -1.27
CA ARG A 149 -18.68 -5.99 -1.01
C ARG A 149 -17.88 -5.87 -2.31
N LYS A 150 -18.16 -6.71 -3.32
CA LYS A 150 -17.55 -6.62 -4.66
C LYS A 150 -17.86 -5.27 -5.32
N ALA A 151 -19.11 -4.82 -5.25
CA ALA A 151 -19.53 -3.53 -5.83
C ALA A 151 -18.87 -2.33 -5.12
N ALA A 152 -18.81 -2.34 -3.79
CA ALA A 152 -18.18 -1.27 -3.02
C ALA A 152 -16.66 -1.23 -3.23
N TYR A 153 -16.00 -2.39 -3.30
CA TYR A 153 -14.59 -2.49 -3.67
C TYR A 153 -14.33 -1.92 -5.07
N LEU A 154 -15.14 -2.30 -6.07
CA LEU A 154 -15.00 -1.77 -7.42
C LEU A 154 -15.17 -0.25 -7.47
N GLN A 155 -16.12 0.31 -6.71
CA GLN A 155 -16.31 1.75 -6.61
C GLN A 155 -15.06 2.45 -6.03
N ASP A 156 -14.50 1.90 -4.95
CA ASP A 156 -13.28 2.46 -4.35
C ASP A 156 -12.07 2.33 -5.28
N VAL A 157 -11.95 1.24 -6.06
CA VAL A 157 -10.92 1.09 -7.11
C VAL A 157 -11.04 2.19 -8.16
N ILE A 158 -12.24 2.40 -8.71
CA ILE A 158 -12.50 3.43 -9.74
C ILE A 158 -12.10 4.83 -9.23
N CYS A 159 -12.46 5.14 -7.97
CA CYS A 159 -12.14 6.44 -7.40
C CYS A 159 -10.67 6.59 -7.03
N THR A 160 -10.03 5.53 -6.54
CA THR A 160 -8.60 5.54 -6.25
C THR A 160 -7.78 5.70 -7.52
N ASP A 161 -8.17 5.07 -8.62
CA ASP A 161 -7.56 5.26 -9.94
C ASP A 161 -7.67 6.72 -10.40
N ALA A 162 -8.88 7.30 -10.36
CA ALA A 162 -9.10 8.69 -10.75
C ALA A 162 -8.24 9.68 -9.92
N LEU A 163 -8.19 9.49 -8.61
CA LEU A 163 -7.38 10.31 -7.70
C LEU A 163 -5.87 10.11 -7.93
N THR A 164 -5.44 8.87 -8.20
CA THR A 164 -4.05 8.55 -8.55
C THR A 164 -3.65 9.26 -9.84
N LEU A 165 -4.45 9.16 -10.90
CA LEU A 165 -4.20 9.86 -12.16
C LEU A 165 -4.15 11.38 -11.98
N GLN A 166 -5.01 11.95 -11.14
CA GLN A 166 -4.97 13.37 -10.80
C GLN A 166 -3.66 13.73 -10.09
N ALA A 167 -3.24 12.95 -9.08
CA ALA A 167 -1.99 13.15 -8.36
C ALA A 167 -0.78 13.08 -9.31
N VAL A 168 -0.70 12.03 -10.13
CA VAL A 168 0.36 11.83 -11.14
C VAL A 168 0.43 13.02 -12.09
N ARG A 169 -0.70 13.46 -12.66
CA ARG A 169 -0.73 14.65 -13.54
C ARG A 169 -0.21 15.89 -12.83
N SER A 170 -0.60 16.10 -11.56
CA SER A 170 -0.15 17.25 -10.79
C SER A 170 1.35 17.23 -10.48
N ILE A 171 1.93 16.04 -10.27
CA ILE A 171 3.37 15.85 -10.05
C ILE A 171 4.10 16.13 -11.36
N VAL A 172 3.73 15.47 -12.45
CA VAL A 172 4.40 15.59 -13.76
C VAL A 172 4.36 17.00 -14.33
N LEU A 173 3.25 17.74 -14.12
CA LEU A 173 3.15 19.14 -14.55
C LEU A 173 4.18 20.05 -13.88
N ARG A 174 4.69 19.67 -12.71
CA ARG A 174 5.61 20.48 -11.89
C ARG A 174 7.04 19.96 -11.96
N ASP A 175 7.17 18.64 -11.98
CA ASP A 175 8.43 17.92 -12.07
C ASP A 175 8.30 16.87 -13.20
N PRO A 176 8.61 17.26 -14.45
CA PRO A 176 8.52 16.35 -15.59
C PRO A 176 9.53 15.21 -15.49
N ASP A 177 10.57 15.32 -14.67
CA ASP A 177 11.60 14.29 -14.50
C ASP A 177 11.31 13.35 -13.31
N ALA A 178 10.23 13.62 -12.55
CA ALA A 178 9.82 12.79 -11.42
C ALA A 178 9.65 11.31 -11.81
N VAL A 179 10.32 10.45 -11.05
CA VAL A 179 10.06 9.01 -11.05
C VAL A 179 8.86 8.73 -10.16
N ILE A 180 7.86 8.05 -10.72
CA ILE A 180 6.61 7.72 -10.03
C ILE A 180 6.39 6.22 -10.14
N VAL A 181 6.19 5.59 -8.99
CA VAL A 181 5.85 4.16 -8.87
C VAL A 181 4.49 4.08 -8.18
N VAL A 182 3.53 3.41 -8.81
CA VAL A 182 2.25 3.04 -8.21
C VAL A 182 2.23 1.52 -8.10
N LEU A 183 2.02 1.01 -6.89
CA LEU A 183 2.13 -0.40 -6.57
C LEU A 183 0.99 -0.82 -5.64
N SER A 184 0.31 -1.91 -5.98
CA SER A 184 -0.56 -2.61 -5.05
C SER A 184 0.26 -3.58 -4.20
N ASP A 185 -0.03 -3.66 -2.90
CA ASP A 185 0.57 -4.63 -1.99
C ASP A 185 0.07 -6.05 -2.27
N HIS A 186 -1.21 -6.19 -2.60
CA HIS A 186 -1.86 -7.43 -3.03
C HIS A 186 -3.12 -7.16 -3.87
N GLY A 187 -3.67 -8.18 -4.49
CA GLY A 187 -4.99 -8.15 -5.12
C GLY A 187 -6.12 -8.47 -4.14
N SER A 188 -7.35 -8.58 -4.64
CA SER A 188 -8.53 -8.89 -3.82
C SER A 188 -8.55 -10.36 -3.38
N ASN A 189 -9.57 -10.73 -2.60
CA ASN A 189 -9.74 -12.07 -2.04
C ASN A 189 -11.16 -12.61 -2.20
N PHE A 190 -11.83 -12.29 -3.31
CA PHE A 190 -13.21 -12.69 -3.55
C PHE A 190 -13.38 -14.13 -4.03
N GLU A 191 -12.37 -14.68 -4.71
CA GLU A 191 -12.28 -16.04 -5.23
C GLU A 191 -11.35 -16.91 -4.37
N ILE A 192 -10.88 -16.37 -3.23
CA ILE A 192 -10.07 -17.08 -2.24
C ILE A 192 -10.97 -17.92 -1.34
N GLU A 193 -10.74 -19.23 -1.37
CA GLU A 193 -11.48 -20.20 -0.56
C GLU A 193 -10.58 -20.75 0.55
N GLY A 194 -11.00 -20.57 1.80
CA GLY A 194 -10.32 -21.13 2.97
C GLY A 194 -8.98 -20.47 3.35
N PRO A 195 -8.41 -20.85 4.51
CA PRO A 195 -7.28 -20.15 5.11
C PRO A 195 -5.91 -20.56 4.55
N THR A 196 -5.79 -21.64 3.77
CA THR A 196 -4.50 -22.16 3.28
C THR A 196 -4.45 -22.24 1.76
N GLN A 197 -3.25 -22.11 1.15
CA GLN A 197 -3.14 -22.14 -0.32
C GLN A 197 -3.60 -23.47 -0.92
N ALA A 198 -3.55 -24.56 -0.15
CA ALA A 198 -4.05 -25.87 -0.58
C ALA A 198 -5.54 -25.86 -1.00
N ALA A 199 -6.32 -24.90 -0.50
CA ALA A 199 -7.73 -24.74 -0.86
C ALA A 199 -7.94 -23.71 -1.98
N TRP A 200 -6.91 -22.98 -2.40
CA TRP A 200 -7.04 -21.89 -3.37
C TRP A 200 -7.10 -22.42 -4.79
N THR A 201 -8.03 -21.89 -5.58
CA THR A 201 -8.09 -22.14 -7.02
C THR A 201 -7.02 -21.32 -7.75
N GLU A 202 -6.70 -21.70 -9.00
CA GLU A 202 -5.85 -20.85 -9.85
C GLU A 202 -6.44 -19.45 -10.01
N ALA A 203 -7.76 -19.33 -10.15
CA ALA A 203 -8.43 -18.04 -10.25
C ALA A 203 -8.23 -17.19 -8.99
N GLY A 204 -8.32 -17.79 -7.81
CA GLY A 204 -8.06 -17.11 -6.54
C GLY A 204 -6.60 -16.67 -6.39
N ILE A 205 -5.64 -17.51 -6.82
CA ILE A 205 -4.22 -17.15 -6.80
C ILE A 205 -3.94 -15.99 -7.76
N VAL A 206 -4.50 -16.03 -8.97
CA VAL A 206 -4.40 -14.94 -9.95
C VAL A 206 -5.07 -13.67 -9.44
N GLU A 207 -6.20 -13.75 -8.76
CA GLU A 207 -6.84 -12.59 -8.15
C GLU A 207 -5.97 -12.00 -7.04
N ARG A 208 -5.46 -12.83 -6.13
CA ARG A 208 -4.73 -12.38 -4.94
C ARG A 208 -3.36 -11.81 -5.25
N PHE A 209 -2.68 -12.37 -6.25
CA PHE A 209 -1.37 -11.91 -6.68
C PHE A 209 -1.42 -11.04 -7.94
N GLY A 210 -2.60 -10.87 -8.54
CA GLY A 210 -2.86 -9.94 -9.64
C GLY A 210 -2.91 -8.51 -9.13
N VAL A 211 -1.75 -7.88 -9.16
CA VAL A 211 -1.49 -6.55 -8.59
C VAL A 211 -1.24 -5.53 -9.68
N LEU A 212 -1.57 -4.27 -9.39
CA LEU A 212 -1.14 -3.14 -10.20
C LEU A 212 0.32 -2.83 -9.92
N ASP A 213 1.15 -2.81 -10.96
CA ASP A 213 2.42 -2.11 -10.99
C ASP A 213 2.49 -1.15 -12.17
N ALA A 214 2.77 0.11 -11.88
CA ALA A 214 2.92 1.12 -12.92
C ALA A 214 4.09 2.02 -12.57
N VAL A 215 5.00 2.20 -13.53
CA VAL A 215 6.18 3.04 -13.36
C VAL A 215 6.26 4.07 -14.47
N ARG A 216 6.45 5.32 -14.06
CA ARG A 216 6.94 6.39 -14.92
C ARG A 216 8.33 6.74 -14.46
N ALA A 217 9.34 6.47 -15.28
CA ALA A 217 10.73 6.80 -14.96
C ALA A 217 11.41 7.41 -16.21
N PRO A 218 11.33 8.74 -16.40
CA PRO A 218 11.98 9.40 -17.53
C PRO A 218 13.48 9.10 -17.58
N GLY A 219 13.99 8.74 -18.75
CA GLY A 219 15.40 8.37 -18.91
C GLY A 219 15.75 6.93 -18.49
N CYS A 220 14.80 6.19 -17.93
CA CYS A 220 14.96 4.77 -17.63
C CYS A 220 14.34 3.88 -18.71
N ASP A 221 15.12 2.90 -19.18
CA ASP A 221 14.59 1.79 -19.96
C ASP A 221 14.29 0.63 -19.00
N LEU A 222 13.08 0.65 -18.42
CA LEU A 222 12.62 -0.42 -17.54
C LEU A 222 11.88 -1.45 -18.40
N PRO A 223 12.33 -2.72 -18.45
CA PRO A 223 11.61 -3.74 -19.20
C PRO A 223 10.21 -3.92 -18.61
N GLU A 224 9.23 -4.14 -19.49
CA GLU A 224 7.90 -4.61 -19.08
C GLU A 224 8.08 -6.00 -18.45
N GLU A 225 7.93 -6.09 -17.13
CA GLU A 225 7.98 -7.37 -16.45
C GLU A 225 6.59 -7.95 -16.24
N ARG A 226 6.55 -9.28 -16.28
CA ARG A 226 5.38 -10.08 -15.99
C ARG A 226 5.76 -11.03 -14.87
N GLY A 227 5.06 -10.97 -13.74
CA GLY A 227 5.33 -11.85 -12.61
C GLY A 227 5.35 -11.09 -11.29
N VAL A 228 6.35 -11.38 -10.47
CA VAL A 228 6.36 -11.01 -9.04
C VAL A 228 7.03 -9.65 -8.81
N LEU A 229 6.48 -8.84 -7.91
CA LEU A 229 6.90 -7.46 -7.68
C LEU A 229 8.26 -7.27 -7.00
N VAL A 230 8.93 -8.36 -6.60
CA VAL A 230 10.11 -8.32 -5.72
C VAL A 230 11.23 -7.41 -6.25
N ASN A 231 11.38 -7.34 -7.57
CA ASN A 231 12.49 -6.66 -8.21
C ASN A 231 12.17 -5.25 -8.72
N LEU A 232 10.93 -4.77 -8.59
CA LEU A 232 10.50 -3.48 -9.15
C LEU A 232 11.38 -2.32 -8.67
N LEU A 233 11.48 -2.13 -7.35
CA LEU A 233 12.29 -1.05 -6.77
C LEU A 233 13.79 -1.25 -6.96
N ARG A 234 14.26 -2.50 -7.15
CA ARG A 234 15.68 -2.79 -7.45
C ARG A 234 16.05 -2.29 -8.84
N ARG A 235 15.18 -2.50 -9.83
CA ARG A 235 15.36 -1.97 -11.19
C ARG A 235 15.26 -0.45 -11.25
N VAL A 236 14.29 0.13 -10.54
CA VAL A 236 14.16 1.59 -10.46
C VAL A 236 15.44 2.20 -9.87
N GLN A 237 15.93 1.66 -8.74
CA GLN A 237 17.17 2.10 -8.12
C GLN A 237 18.37 1.95 -9.07
N ALA A 238 18.54 0.77 -9.68
CA ALA A 238 19.65 0.51 -10.57
C ALA A 238 19.67 1.45 -11.78
N CYS A 239 18.49 1.74 -12.35
CA CYS A 239 18.38 2.74 -13.40
C CYS A 239 18.84 4.14 -12.93
N LEU A 240 18.33 4.60 -11.78
CA LEU A 240 18.72 5.91 -11.22
C LEU A 240 20.24 6.00 -10.99
N ASP A 241 20.85 4.88 -10.64
CA ASP A 241 22.30 4.77 -10.41
C ASP A 241 23.11 4.58 -11.70
N GLY A 242 22.46 4.33 -12.84
CA GLY A 242 23.12 3.95 -14.08
C GLY A 242 23.87 2.61 -13.98
N THR A 243 23.35 1.67 -13.19
CA THR A 243 23.95 0.35 -12.95
C THR A 243 23.03 -0.78 -13.39
N GLU A 244 23.58 -1.98 -13.52
CA GLU A 244 22.79 -3.20 -13.75
C GLU A 244 22.08 -3.62 -12.44
N PRO A 245 20.79 -4.01 -12.50
CA PRO A 245 20.07 -4.41 -11.30
C PRO A 245 20.55 -5.76 -10.76
N ASP A 246 20.82 -5.81 -9.46
CA ASP A 246 20.97 -7.06 -8.71
C ASP A 246 19.58 -7.65 -8.42
N LEU A 247 19.14 -8.58 -9.27
CA LEU A 247 17.82 -9.20 -9.19
C LEU A 247 17.77 -10.35 -8.18
N LEU A 248 16.68 -10.43 -7.44
CA LEU A 248 16.36 -11.56 -6.57
C LEU A 248 15.52 -12.61 -7.34
N PRO A 249 15.50 -13.88 -6.90
CA PRO A 249 14.58 -14.87 -7.45
C PRO A 249 13.12 -14.43 -7.30
N ASP A 250 12.26 -14.80 -8.23
CA ASP A 250 10.82 -14.53 -8.22
C ASP A 250 10.08 -15.46 -7.25
N ARG A 251 9.71 -14.95 -6.07
CA ARG A 251 9.03 -15.69 -5.01
C ARG A 251 7.85 -14.88 -4.49
N ALA A 252 6.75 -15.55 -4.22
CA ALA A 252 5.56 -14.96 -3.63
C ALA A 252 5.15 -15.78 -2.40
N PHE A 253 4.60 -15.12 -1.40
CA PHE A 253 4.21 -15.76 -0.14
C PHE A 253 2.78 -15.40 0.20
N THR A 254 2.09 -16.32 0.85
CA THR A 254 0.85 -16.03 1.57
C THR A 254 1.08 -16.13 3.06
N TRP A 255 0.20 -15.46 3.77
CA TRP A 255 0.07 -15.46 5.21
C TRP A 255 -1.41 -15.48 5.55
N TRP A 256 -1.76 -16.09 6.68
CA TRP A 256 -3.13 -16.12 7.17
C TRP A 256 -3.17 -15.94 8.68
N GLU A 257 -4.28 -15.39 9.16
CA GLU A 257 -4.46 -14.96 10.54
C GLU A 257 -4.42 -16.13 11.53
N GLU A 258 -4.90 -17.32 11.13
CA GLU A 258 -4.89 -18.51 11.98
C GLU A 258 -3.51 -19.16 12.14
N ASN A 259 -2.53 -18.77 11.31
CA ASN A 259 -1.13 -19.16 11.47
C ASN A 259 -0.23 -17.93 11.30
N PRO A 260 -0.22 -17.03 12.28
CA PRO A 260 0.39 -15.73 12.12
C PRO A 260 1.92 -15.78 12.00
N LEU A 261 2.52 -16.95 12.28
CA LEU A 261 3.96 -17.22 12.12
C LEU A 261 4.28 -18.04 10.85
N GLY A 262 3.26 -18.55 10.16
CA GLY A 262 3.43 -19.34 8.96
C GLY A 262 3.49 -18.48 7.71
N LEU A 263 4.52 -18.70 6.91
CA LEU A 263 4.58 -18.24 5.53
C LEU A 263 4.52 -19.45 4.63
N GLU A 264 3.58 -19.45 3.68
CA GLU A 264 3.51 -20.46 2.63
C GLU A 264 4.01 -19.83 1.33
N GLU A 265 5.02 -20.42 0.73
CA GLU A 265 5.56 -19.96 -0.55
C GLU A 265 4.70 -20.50 -1.69
N LEU A 266 4.33 -19.63 -2.63
CA LEU A 266 3.61 -19.99 -3.84
C LEU A 266 4.55 -20.80 -4.76
N PRO A 267 4.26 -22.08 -5.05
CA PRO A 267 5.07 -22.86 -5.96
C PRO A 267 5.09 -22.24 -7.36
N ASP A 268 6.27 -22.18 -7.98
CA ASP A 268 6.48 -21.67 -9.33
C ASP A 268 5.87 -20.27 -9.58
N ALA A 269 5.95 -19.37 -8.60
CA ALA A 269 5.35 -18.03 -8.63
C ALA A 269 5.62 -17.29 -9.95
N ALA A 270 6.87 -17.32 -10.44
CA ALA A 270 7.25 -16.72 -11.71
C ALA A 270 6.39 -17.22 -12.89
N ALA A 271 6.19 -18.53 -13.00
CA ALA A 271 5.42 -19.13 -14.09
C ALA A 271 3.93 -18.86 -13.95
N ARG A 272 3.40 -18.87 -12.72
CA ARG A 272 1.96 -18.72 -12.45
C ARG A 272 1.45 -17.29 -12.60
N LEU A 273 2.32 -16.31 -12.33
CA LEU A 273 1.99 -14.89 -12.36
C LEU A 273 2.39 -14.22 -13.68
N GLN A 274 3.01 -14.96 -14.61
CA GLN A 274 3.22 -14.53 -15.98
C GLN A 274 1.90 -14.61 -16.77
N HIS A 275 1.11 -13.54 -16.75
CA HIS A 275 -0.14 -13.51 -17.52
C HIS A 275 0.09 -13.23 -19.02
N PRO A 276 -0.53 -14.01 -19.93
CA PRO A 276 -0.69 -13.60 -21.32
C PRO A 276 -1.72 -12.46 -21.40
N GLN A 277 -1.45 -11.43 -22.20
CA GLN A 277 -2.36 -10.33 -22.45
C GLN A 277 -3.75 -10.86 -22.88
N ARG A 278 -4.82 -10.35 -22.26
CA ARG A 278 -6.18 -10.44 -22.81
C ARG A 278 -6.47 -9.20 -23.64
#